data_AF-B8M8Z1-F1
#
_entry.id   AF-B8M8Z1-F1
#
_cell.length_a   1.000
_cell.length_b   1.000
_cell.length_c   1.000
_cell.angle_alpha   90.00
_cell.angle_beta   90.00
_cell.angle_gamma   90.00
#
_symmetry.space_group_name_H-M   'P 1'
#
loop_
_entity.id
_entity.type
_entity.pdbx_description
1 polymer ?
#
loop_
_entity_poly.entity_id
_entity_poly.type
_entity_poly.pdbx_seq_one_letter_code
_entity_poly.pdbx_strand_id
1 'polypeptide(L)'
;MDLSQSQAEEAVPSNDRVCKKQRDREEESRYIIDDLKSGNFILLLQETPKVKMSHCQAWRCMPRKRTGKPVIKSHYRFMLKDISVPSKPKGEYYHVTCLERLLPNLSALVRDGHLKMDGYISAPHNGKVCLESSAE
;
A
#
# COMPACT_ATOMS: atom_id res chain seq x y z
N MET A 1 43.86 12.01 -43.51
CA MET A 1 43.46 10.68 -42.99
C MET A 1 42.46 10.95 -41.89
N ASP A 2 41.19 10.84 -42.25
CA ASP A 2 40.02 10.90 -41.37
C ASP A 2 40.01 9.70 -40.44
N LEU A 3 39.71 9.91 -39.15
CA LEU A 3 39.12 8.92 -38.24
C LEU A 3 38.60 9.64 -36.98
N SER A 4 37.45 10.27 -37.18
CA SER A 4 36.25 10.27 -36.34
C SER A 4 36.43 9.93 -34.85
N GLN A 5 36.32 10.97 -34.00
CA GLN A 5 35.91 10.82 -32.61
C GLN A 5 34.41 10.47 -32.56
N SER A 6 34.09 9.22 -32.29
CA SER A 6 32.75 8.79 -31.91
C SER A 6 32.51 9.12 -30.44
N GLN A 7 31.90 10.28 -30.16
CA GLN A 7 31.22 10.52 -28.89
C GLN A 7 29.94 9.68 -28.87
N ALA A 8 29.99 8.56 -28.15
CA ALA A 8 28.83 7.72 -27.89
C ALA A 8 27.95 8.37 -26.81
N GLU A 9 26.77 8.78 -27.26
CA GLU A 9 25.47 8.75 -26.58
C GLU A 9 25.37 9.42 -25.20
N GLU A 10 24.93 10.68 -25.26
CA GLU A 10 24.23 11.41 -24.20
C GLU A 10 23.16 10.54 -23.52
N ALA A 11 23.34 10.33 -22.22
CA ALA A 11 22.37 9.70 -21.35
C ALA A 11 21.16 10.62 -21.11
N VAL A 12 20.04 10.38 -21.78
CA VAL A 12 18.74 10.93 -21.36
C VAL A 12 17.67 9.84 -21.28
N PRO A 13 17.39 9.27 -20.08
CA PRO A 13 16.10 8.64 -19.86
C PRO A 13 15.52 9.00 -18.48
N SER A 14 15.60 10.25 -18.04
CA SER A 14 15.13 10.64 -16.70
C SER A 14 13.63 10.99 -16.68
N ASN A 15 13.13 11.80 -17.62
CA ASN A 15 11.75 12.31 -17.55
C ASN A 15 10.68 11.27 -17.92
N ASP A 16 10.83 10.55 -19.04
CA ASP A 16 9.80 9.58 -19.47
C ASP A 16 9.59 8.45 -18.47
N ARG A 17 10.68 7.99 -17.86
CA ARG A 17 10.60 6.93 -16.84
C ARG A 17 9.87 7.42 -15.60
N VAL A 18 10.09 8.67 -15.17
CA VAL A 18 9.44 9.28 -14.01
C VAL A 18 7.95 9.49 -14.28
N CYS A 19 7.59 10.07 -15.44
CA CYS A 19 6.20 10.25 -15.87
C CYS A 19 5.44 8.92 -15.92
N LYS A 20 6.06 7.85 -16.42
CA LYS A 20 5.45 6.52 -16.41
C LYS A 20 5.22 5.99 -14.99
N LYS A 21 6.17 6.17 -14.05
CA LYS A 21 5.95 5.70 -12.65
C LYS A 21 4.84 6.43 -11.94
N GLN A 22 4.69 7.70 -12.23
CA GLN A 22 3.63 8.50 -11.65
C GLN A 22 2.27 8.05 -12.20
N ARG A 23 2.15 7.84 -13.52
CA ARG A 23 0.92 7.35 -14.15
C ARG A 23 0.48 5.98 -13.62
N ASP A 24 1.39 5.00 -13.56
CA ASP A 24 1.07 3.67 -13.04
C ASP A 24 0.55 3.74 -11.58
N ARG A 25 1.14 4.62 -10.76
CA ARG A 25 0.77 4.83 -9.36
C ARG A 25 -0.63 5.46 -9.23
N GLU A 26 -0.93 6.45 -10.05
CA GLU A 26 -2.24 7.12 -10.08
C GLU A 26 -3.35 6.20 -10.60
N GLU A 27 -3.01 5.33 -11.54
CA GLU A 27 -3.92 4.31 -12.04
C GLU A 27 -4.23 3.25 -10.97
N GLU A 28 -3.21 2.67 -10.36
CA GLU A 28 -3.38 1.71 -9.26
C GLU A 28 -4.13 2.34 -8.07
N SER A 29 -3.81 3.60 -7.73
CA SER A 29 -4.54 4.35 -6.70
C SER A 29 -6.02 4.51 -7.03
N ARG A 30 -6.37 4.75 -8.30
CA ARG A 30 -7.76 4.94 -8.71
C ARG A 30 -8.55 3.64 -8.52
N TYR A 31 -8.01 2.50 -8.93
CA TYR A 31 -8.65 1.21 -8.71
C TYR A 31 -8.96 0.95 -7.24
N ILE A 32 -7.97 1.14 -6.35
CA ILE A 32 -8.18 0.93 -4.91
C ILE A 32 -9.23 1.89 -4.35
N ILE A 33 -9.23 3.15 -4.76
CA ILE A 33 -10.21 4.14 -4.30
C ILE A 33 -11.62 3.81 -4.81
N ASP A 34 -11.75 3.39 -6.06
CA ASP A 34 -13.04 3.03 -6.65
C ASP A 34 -13.61 1.77 -5.97
N ASP A 35 -12.77 0.79 -5.65
CA ASP A 35 -13.14 -0.37 -4.85
C ASP A 35 -13.65 0.04 -3.46
N LEU A 36 -12.95 0.96 -2.77
CA LEU A 36 -13.39 1.47 -1.47
C LEU A 36 -14.72 2.24 -1.57
N LYS A 37 -14.87 3.10 -2.59
CA LYS A 37 -16.11 3.87 -2.83
C LYS A 37 -17.31 3.01 -3.21
N SER A 38 -17.07 1.83 -3.79
CA SER A 38 -18.15 0.87 -4.08
C SER A 38 -18.86 0.38 -2.82
N GLY A 39 -18.24 0.55 -1.64
CA GLY A 39 -18.76 0.08 -0.36
C GLY A 39 -18.57 -1.43 -0.15
N ASN A 40 -18.03 -2.15 -1.13
CA ASN A 40 -17.78 -3.59 -1.04
C ASN A 40 -16.42 -3.91 -0.44
N PHE A 41 -15.53 -2.93 -0.34
CA PHE A 41 -14.17 -3.12 0.16
C PHE A 41 -13.89 -2.22 1.35
N ILE A 42 -13.05 -2.72 2.24
CA ILE A 42 -12.52 -1.96 3.35
C ILE A 42 -11.01 -2.17 3.48
N LEU A 43 -10.31 -1.12 3.85
CA LEU A 43 -8.88 -1.17 4.09
C LEU A 43 -8.59 -1.39 5.58
N LEU A 44 -7.91 -2.48 5.91
CA LEU A 44 -7.58 -2.86 7.27
C LEU A 44 -6.09 -2.75 7.53
N LEU A 45 -5.69 -1.96 8.53
CA LEU A 45 -4.32 -2.00 9.07
C LEU A 45 -4.24 -3.12 10.12
N GLN A 46 -3.54 -4.20 9.80
CA GLN A 46 -3.45 -5.39 10.67
C GLN A 46 -2.02 -5.70 11.10
N GLU A 47 -1.87 -6.35 12.23
CA GLU A 47 -0.60 -6.99 12.59
C GLU A 47 -0.28 -8.14 11.63
N THR A 48 0.99 -8.24 11.22
CA THR A 48 1.49 -9.28 10.32
C THR A 48 1.77 -10.55 11.11
N PRO A 49 1.07 -11.67 10.88
CA PRO A 49 1.31 -12.93 11.55
C PRO A 49 2.73 -13.42 11.27
N LYS A 50 3.48 -13.71 12.33
CA LYS A 50 4.87 -14.21 12.24
C LYS A 50 4.97 -15.57 11.53
N VAL A 51 3.88 -16.33 11.51
CA VAL A 51 3.81 -17.69 10.96
C VAL A 51 3.46 -17.74 9.47
N LYS A 52 2.87 -16.68 8.90
CA LYS A 52 2.39 -16.68 7.50
C LYS A 52 2.98 -15.50 6.73
N MET A 53 3.75 -15.81 5.71
CA MET A 53 4.29 -14.80 4.80
C MET A 53 3.19 -14.25 3.89
N SER A 54 3.01 -12.93 3.92
CA SER A 54 2.15 -12.20 2.98
C SER A 54 2.99 -11.51 1.91
N HIS A 55 2.49 -11.47 0.68
CA HIS A 55 3.13 -10.78 -0.44
C HIS A 55 2.38 -9.50 -0.77
N CYS A 56 3.14 -8.43 -1.01
CA CYS A 56 2.60 -7.14 -1.41
C CYS A 56 2.14 -7.19 -2.88
N GLN A 57 0.91 -6.74 -3.11
CA GLN A 57 0.30 -6.68 -4.44
C GLN A 57 0.64 -5.41 -5.21
N ALA A 58 1.24 -4.41 -4.56
CA ALA A 58 1.56 -3.15 -5.21
C ALA A 58 2.41 -3.36 -6.48
N TRP A 59 1.95 -2.82 -7.62
CA TRP A 59 2.58 -3.03 -8.93
C TRP A 59 4.04 -2.57 -8.91
N ARG A 60 4.28 -1.45 -8.22
CA ARG A 60 5.60 -0.81 -8.13
C ARG A 60 6.28 -0.98 -6.78
N CYS A 61 5.94 -2.03 -6.04
CA CYS A 61 6.54 -2.43 -4.76
C CYS A 61 8.08 -2.41 -4.82
N MET A 62 8.73 -1.68 -3.90
CA MET A 62 10.19 -1.56 -3.86
C MET A 62 10.90 -2.90 -3.57
N PRO A 63 10.46 -3.71 -2.59
CA PRO A 63 10.95 -5.08 -2.43
C PRO A 63 10.89 -5.91 -3.72
N ARG A 64 9.78 -5.87 -4.47
CA ARG A 64 9.66 -6.56 -5.77
C ARG A 64 10.77 -6.14 -6.74
N LYS A 65 11.02 -4.84 -6.86
CA LYS A 65 12.04 -4.29 -7.77
C LYS A 65 13.48 -4.63 -7.36
N ARG A 66 13.76 -4.68 -6.06
CA ARG A 66 15.14 -4.88 -5.56
C ARG A 66 15.52 -6.34 -5.40
N THR A 67 14.61 -7.20 -4.95
CA THR A 67 14.92 -8.58 -4.57
C THR A 67 14.07 -9.62 -5.32
N GLY A 68 13.15 -9.19 -6.18
CA GLY A 68 12.18 -10.06 -6.84
C GLY A 68 11.07 -10.60 -5.93
N LYS A 69 11.20 -10.41 -4.61
CA LYS A 69 10.31 -11.00 -3.60
C LYS A 69 9.57 -9.90 -2.83
N PRO A 70 8.27 -9.68 -3.10
CA PRO A 70 7.47 -8.65 -2.44
C PRO A 70 7.01 -9.04 -1.02
N VAL A 71 7.84 -9.76 -0.26
CA VAL A 71 7.47 -10.28 1.07
C VAL A 71 7.28 -9.12 2.04
N ILE A 72 6.19 -9.16 2.80
CA ILE A 72 5.90 -8.23 3.89
C ILE A 72 6.52 -8.77 5.17
N LYS A 73 7.54 -8.06 5.67
CA LYS A 73 8.26 -8.39 6.91
C LYS A 73 8.00 -7.40 8.04
N SER A 74 7.28 -6.31 7.76
CA SER A 74 6.92 -5.30 8.75
C SER A 74 5.96 -5.86 9.78
N HIS A 75 5.97 -5.30 11.00
CA HIS A 75 5.04 -5.68 12.06
C HIS A 75 3.59 -5.44 11.68
N TYR A 76 3.31 -4.41 10.90
CA TYR A 76 1.99 -4.10 10.37
C TYR A 76 1.94 -4.16 8.86
N ARG A 77 0.75 -4.41 8.33
CA ARG A 77 0.45 -4.39 6.89
C ARG A 77 -0.98 -3.95 6.65
N PHE A 78 -1.24 -3.49 5.44
CA PHE A 78 -2.61 -3.27 5.01
C PHE A 78 -3.18 -4.52 4.34
N MET A 79 -4.47 -4.74 4.55
CA MET A 79 -5.28 -5.71 3.84
C MET A 79 -6.47 -4.97 3.20
N LEU A 80 -6.57 -5.00 1.88
CA LEU A 80 -7.79 -4.64 1.19
C LEU A 80 -8.72 -5.86 1.24
N LYS A 81 -9.81 -5.74 2.00
CA LYS A 81 -10.73 -6.83 2.28
C LYS A 81 -12.05 -6.57 1.59
N ASP A 82 -12.48 -7.52 0.76
CA ASP A 82 -13.85 -7.59 0.26
C ASP A 82 -14.78 -8.01 1.41
N ILE A 83 -15.76 -7.17 1.71
CA ILE A 83 -16.81 -7.42 2.72
C ILE A 83 -18.11 -7.95 2.09
N SER A 84 -18.24 -7.94 0.77
CA SER A 84 -19.42 -8.46 0.06
C SER A 84 -19.42 -9.99 0.00
N VAL A 85 -18.26 -10.65 0.08
CA VAL A 85 -18.14 -12.12 0.00
C VAL A 85 -17.71 -12.73 1.34
N PRO A 86 -18.63 -13.39 2.08
CA PRO A 86 -18.30 -13.98 3.39
C PRO A 86 -17.41 -15.21 3.34
N SER A 87 -17.30 -15.90 2.19
CA SER A 87 -16.89 -17.31 2.13
C SER A 87 -15.39 -17.57 1.93
N LYS A 88 -14.53 -16.53 1.91
CA LYS A 88 -13.07 -16.62 2.09
C LYS A 88 -12.49 -15.20 2.05
N PRO A 89 -11.64 -14.78 3.01
CA PRO A 89 -10.93 -13.52 2.90
C PRO A 89 -9.88 -13.63 1.79
N LYS A 90 -10.26 -13.32 0.54
CA LYS A 90 -9.31 -12.96 -0.51
C LYS A 90 -8.87 -11.52 -0.26
N GLY A 91 -8.09 -11.35 0.80
CA GLY A 91 -7.50 -10.06 1.14
C GLY A 91 -6.25 -9.83 0.32
N GLU A 92 -6.17 -8.70 -0.37
CA GLU A 92 -4.92 -8.26 -0.98
C GLU A 92 -4.07 -7.55 0.06
N TYR A 93 -2.80 -7.93 0.15
CA TYR A 93 -1.90 -7.37 1.15
C TYR A 93 -0.99 -6.31 0.54
N TYR A 94 -0.70 -5.28 1.33
CA TYR A 94 0.19 -4.20 0.94
C TYR A 94 1.14 -3.86 2.09
N HIS A 95 2.40 -3.54 1.74
CA HIS A 95 3.29 -2.88 2.70
C HIS A 95 2.69 -1.52 3.07
N VAL A 96 2.87 -1.10 4.32
CA VAL A 96 2.50 0.25 4.79
C VAL A 96 3.05 1.32 3.84
N THR A 97 4.35 1.27 3.55
CA THR A 97 5.00 2.23 2.65
C THR A 97 4.60 2.14 1.17
N CYS A 98 4.00 1.02 0.73
CA CYS A 98 3.45 0.95 -0.62
C CYS A 98 2.10 1.67 -0.67
N LEU A 99 1.29 1.49 0.38
CA LEU A 99 -0.02 2.11 0.44
C LEU A 99 0.01 3.59 0.77
N GLU A 100 0.92 4.05 1.62
CA GLU A 100 1.17 5.50 1.83
C GLU A 100 1.59 6.20 0.53
N ARG A 101 2.26 5.48 -0.36
CA ARG A 101 2.56 5.99 -1.70
C ARG A 101 1.29 5.97 -2.55
N LEU A 102 0.59 4.85 -2.66
CA LEU A 102 -0.59 4.79 -3.52
C LEU A 102 -1.68 5.78 -3.09
N LEU A 103 -1.94 5.85 -1.79
CA LEU A 103 -3.02 6.62 -1.16
C LEU A 103 -2.41 7.69 -0.23
N PRO A 104 -1.95 8.84 -0.75
CA PRO A 104 -1.25 9.84 0.05
C PRO A 104 -2.11 10.47 1.16
N ASN A 105 -3.45 10.40 1.05
CA ASN A 105 -4.37 10.92 2.05
C ASN A 105 -5.12 9.80 2.80
N LEU A 106 -4.38 8.99 3.56
CA LEU A 106 -4.98 7.96 4.42
C LEU A 106 -5.92 8.53 5.48
N SER A 107 -5.69 9.77 5.92
CA SER A 107 -6.54 10.42 6.94
C SER A 107 -7.99 10.62 6.47
N ALA A 108 -8.19 10.95 5.20
CA ALA A 108 -9.53 11.02 4.62
C ALA A 108 -10.22 9.65 4.66
N LEU A 109 -9.49 8.57 4.36
CA LEU A 109 -10.05 7.22 4.41
C LEU A 109 -10.46 6.78 5.81
N VAL A 110 -9.74 7.25 6.85
CA VAL A 110 -10.15 7.03 8.25
C VAL A 110 -11.46 7.75 8.53
N ARG A 111 -11.53 9.04 8.20
CA ARG A 111 -12.72 9.88 8.43
C ARG A 111 -13.94 9.35 7.70
N ASP A 112 -13.75 8.89 6.46
CA ASP A 112 -14.82 8.37 5.61
C ASP A 112 -15.17 6.90 5.96
N GLY A 113 -14.50 6.29 6.94
CA GLY A 113 -14.78 4.94 7.42
C GLY A 113 -14.26 3.80 6.52
N HIS A 114 -13.57 4.14 5.44
CA HIS A 114 -12.96 3.19 4.49
C HIS A 114 -11.68 2.53 5.02
N LEU A 115 -11.02 3.12 6.03
CA LEU A 115 -9.83 2.57 6.67
C LEU A 115 -10.09 2.29 8.15
N LYS A 116 -9.86 1.06 8.58
CA LYS A 116 -9.97 0.62 9.98
C LYS A 116 -8.69 -0.06 10.44
N MET A 117 -8.45 -0.03 11.75
CA MET A 117 -7.38 -0.80 12.38
C MET A 117 -7.95 -2.12 12.88
N ASP A 118 -7.27 -3.21 12.56
CA ASP A 118 -7.63 -4.55 13.04
C ASP A 118 -6.48 -5.06 13.93
N GLY A 119 -6.74 -5.06 15.23
CA GLY A 119 -5.75 -5.42 16.23
C GLY A 119 -6.19 -5.04 17.63
N TYR A 120 -5.55 -5.64 18.61
CA TYR A 120 -5.79 -5.36 20.03
C TYR A 120 -4.93 -4.17 20.45
N ILE A 121 -5.52 -3.16 21.10
CA ILE A 121 -4.73 -2.14 21.77
C ILE A 121 -4.18 -2.81 23.04
N SER A 122 -2.88 -3.09 23.04
CA SER A 122 -2.20 -3.61 24.23
C SER A 122 -1.98 -2.45 25.19
N ALA A 123 -2.82 -2.35 26.23
CA ALA A 123 -2.53 -1.44 27.33
C ALA A 123 -1.35 -2.01 28.15
N PRO A 124 -0.46 -1.17 28.69
CA PRO A 124 0.46 -1.58 29.75
C PRO A 124 -0.31 -2.29 30.88
N HIS A 125 0.31 -3.16 31.67
CA HIS A 125 -0.38 -3.94 32.71
C HIS A 125 -1.26 -3.12 33.69
N ASN A 126 -1.00 -1.80 33.82
CA ASN A 126 -1.83 -0.86 34.60
C ASN A 126 -2.44 0.29 33.77
N GLY A 127 -2.39 0.22 32.45
CA GLY A 127 -2.97 1.22 31.55
C GLY A 127 -4.43 0.90 31.26
N LYS A 128 -5.30 1.91 31.32
CA LYS A 128 -6.66 1.81 30.80
C LYS A 128 -6.68 2.54 29.44
N VAL A 129 -7.07 1.83 28.39
CA VAL A 129 -7.32 2.44 27.08
C VAL A 129 -8.76 2.93 27.07
N CYS A 130 -8.94 4.24 27.09
CA CYS A 130 -10.24 4.88 26.89
C CYS A 130 -10.31 5.38 25.46
N LEU A 131 -11.22 4.82 24.67
CA LEU A 131 -11.57 5.35 23.35
C LEU A 131 -12.76 6.29 23.56
N GLU A 132 -12.51 7.59 23.48
CA GLU A 132 -13.57 8.59 23.49
C GLU A 132 -14.03 8.80 22.05
N SER A 133 -15.29 8.47 21.75
CA SER A 133 -15.92 8.83 20.49
C SER A 133 -16.36 10.29 20.57
N SER A 134 -15.69 11.19 19.84
CA SER A 134 -16.18 12.55 19.66
C SER A 134 -17.20 12.54 18.53
N ALA A 135 -18.48 12.68 18.87
CA ALA A 135 -19.52 13.01 17.89
C ALA A 135 -19.58 14.54 17.82
N GLU A 136 -19.06 15.11 16.73
CA GLU A 136 -19.38 16.48 16.30
C GLU A 136 -20.48 16.41 15.24
#